data_AF-A0A9W6ASR3-F1
#
_entry.id   AF-A0A9W6ASR3-F1
#
_cell.length_a   1.000
_cell.length_b   1.000
_cell.length_c   1.000
_cell.angle_alpha   90.00
_cell.angle_beta   90.00
_cell.angle_gamma   90.00
#
_symmetry.space_group_name_H-M   'P 1'
#
loop_
_entity.id
_entity.type
_entity.pdbx_description
1 polymer ?
#
loop_
_entity_poly.entity_id
_entity_poly.type
_entity_poly.pdbx_seq_one_letter_code
_entity_poly.pdbx_strand_id
1 'polypeptide(L)'
;MDIQFFPSLYTTEEKKYSLRRLCTRLADYALEITISLDCLNDLQVCLQYENFIVHSHVDGDHSYYSWRKLGDVISSIYALGYHENLDEKPDTPRFLTELRKAVFARVYSADKNVAIFVGRPPRMNRQFCHFQIPSSPLPDDVWFISSDKPDAEIDDPFSWDPSTKASYMAETRWTALCAGVKEDILNLQRSRPSDMELFYQRVAAIKAQAEKNYSSLPPHFQFRNNLRENTLSTFERDFIGSVQLNHLHALFLLNLLLLSTPTEPDPTLVDIAEQILSVTVDMVLLRDQLTNSGTCLLWKVAYHCLPAAGILLLALLNERATPSMPRITRPRTLQHLTILAAEIQAGSIIRPQEPNYELMSKAMQTIQSFLDSVTSEPMHPVSDMTPRSPNLIEWSSFPYQESLDFEIGFWESLADHPLLSFQSGLMAPE
;
A
#
# COMPACT_ATOMS: atom_id res chain seq x y z
N MET A 1 4.50 25.59 5.00
CA MET A 1 3.46 25.90 6.02
C MET A 1 2.39 24.84 5.87
N ASP A 2 2.48 23.77 6.64
CA ASP A 2 1.44 22.74 6.66
C ASP A 2 0.29 23.25 7.52
N ILE A 3 -0.86 23.44 6.87
CA ILE A 3 -2.07 23.96 7.50
C ILE A 3 -2.88 22.77 7.98
N GLN A 4 -3.08 22.67 9.30
CA GLN A 4 -3.78 21.57 9.96
C GLN A 4 -5.23 21.39 9.47
N PHE A 5 -5.84 22.46 8.96
CA PHE A 5 -7.18 22.46 8.37
C PHE A 5 -7.37 23.66 7.44
N PHE A 6 -7.63 23.43 6.15
CA PHE A 6 -8.14 24.47 5.29
C PHE A 6 -9.66 24.56 5.46
N PRO A 7 -10.22 25.70 5.92
CA PRO A 7 -11.66 25.88 5.89
C PRO A 7 -12.17 25.69 4.46
N SER A 8 -13.28 24.97 4.33
CA SER A 8 -13.81 24.60 3.02
C SER A 8 -14.12 25.84 2.19
N LEU A 9 -13.25 26.15 1.22
CA LEU A 9 -13.40 27.28 0.28
C LEU A 9 -14.73 27.23 -0.47
N TYR A 10 -15.31 26.04 -0.61
CA TYR A 10 -16.58 25.80 -1.29
C TYR A 10 -17.49 24.91 -0.44
N THR A 11 -18.78 25.23 -0.39
CA THR A 11 -19.78 24.50 0.40
C THR A 11 -20.43 23.35 -0.37
N THR A 12 -20.35 23.34 -1.71
CA THR A 12 -20.96 22.33 -2.58
C THR A 12 -19.89 21.44 -3.23
N GLU A 13 -20.16 20.13 -3.30
CA GLU A 13 -19.24 19.15 -3.91
C GLU A 13 -18.95 19.46 -5.40
N GLU A 14 -19.94 19.94 -6.16
CA GLU A 14 -19.76 20.32 -7.57
C GLU A 14 -18.71 21.43 -7.77
N LYS A 15 -18.70 22.44 -6.87
CA LYS A 15 -17.70 23.52 -6.90
C LYS A 15 -16.31 23.02 -6.49
N LYS A 16 -16.22 22.13 -5.50
CA LYS A 16 -14.95 21.48 -5.12
C LYS A 16 -14.38 20.66 -6.28
N TYR A 17 -15.23 19.88 -6.94
CA TYR A 17 -14.88 19.10 -8.13
C TYR A 17 -14.41 20.01 -9.27
N SER A 18 -15.13 21.10 -9.54
CA SER A 18 -14.76 22.09 -10.56
C SER A 18 -13.43 22.76 -10.27
N LEU A 19 -13.16 23.13 -9.01
CA LEU A 19 -11.86 23.66 -8.59
C LEU A 19 -10.76 22.63 -8.78
N ARG A 20 -10.96 21.39 -8.31
CA ARG A 20 -10.00 20.28 -8.47
C ARG A 20 -9.61 20.12 -9.94
N ARG A 21 -10.60 20.06 -10.83
CA ARG A 21 -10.36 19.98 -12.29
C ARG A 21 -9.67 21.21 -12.88
N LEU A 22 -9.96 22.41 -12.39
CA LEU A 22 -9.27 23.62 -12.84
C LEU A 22 -7.80 23.59 -12.42
N CYS A 23 -7.51 23.28 -11.16
CA CYS A 23 -6.14 23.17 -10.65
C CYS A 23 -5.35 22.08 -11.39
N THR A 24 -5.94 20.90 -11.62
CA THR A 24 -5.31 19.84 -12.41
C THR A 24 -4.97 20.29 -13.82
N ARG A 25 -5.91 20.96 -14.52
CA ARG A 25 -5.64 21.50 -15.87
C ARG A 25 -4.52 22.54 -15.86
N LEU A 26 -4.47 23.41 -14.86
CA LEU A 26 -3.40 24.40 -14.73
C LEU A 26 -2.04 23.74 -14.48
N ALA A 27 -2.01 22.69 -13.65
CA ALA A 27 -0.80 21.89 -13.41
C ALA A 27 -0.34 21.17 -14.69
N ASP A 28 -1.27 20.60 -15.46
CA ASP A 28 -0.96 20.01 -16.77
C ASP A 28 -0.39 21.05 -17.73
N TYR A 29 -1.00 22.23 -17.86
CA TYR A 29 -0.46 23.28 -18.73
C TYR A 29 0.94 23.74 -18.32
N ALA A 30 1.19 23.90 -17.01
CA ALA A 30 2.53 24.25 -16.53
C ALA A 30 3.56 23.17 -16.87
N LEU A 31 3.18 21.89 -16.74
CA LEU A 31 4.05 20.78 -17.10
C LEU A 31 4.28 20.72 -18.61
N GLU A 32 3.25 20.86 -19.44
CA GLU A 32 3.36 20.87 -20.90
C GLU A 32 4.26 22.01 -21.40
N ILE A 33 4.14 23.21 -20.80
CA ILE A 33 5.05 24.31 -21.09
C ILE A 33 6.49 23.89 -20.74
N THR A 34 6.72 23.31 -19.56
CA THR A 34 8.06 22.88 -19.13
C THR A 34 8.64 21.81 -20.06
N ILE A 35 7.85 20.81 -20.44
CA ILE A 35 8.25 19.76 -21.40
C ILE A 35 8.56 20.37 -22.77
N SER A 36 7.77 21.34 -23.23
CA SER A 36 7.95 21.98 -24.55
C SER A 36 9.26 22.77 -24.68
N LEU A 37 9.91 23.12 -23.57
CA LEU A 37 11.22 23.77 -23.57
C LEU A 37 12.37 22.81 -23.93
N ASP A 38 12.11 21.49 -23.91
CA ASP A 38 13.08 20.43 -24.21
C ASP A 38 14.40 20.56 -23.41
N CYS A 39 14.29 21.02 -22.15
CA CYS A 39 15.42 21.30 -21.27
C CYS A 39 15.31 20.50 -19.97
N LEU A 40 15.41 19.18 -20.07
CA LEU A 40 15.25 18.29 -18.92
C LEU A 40 16.24 18.61 -17.79
N ASN A 41 15.72 18.81 -16.58
CA ASN A 41 16.49 19.16 -15.39
C ASN A 41 15.81 18.62 -14.11
N ASP A 42 16.48 18.77 -12.96
CA ASP A 42 16.00 18.28 -11.67
C ASP A 42 14.58 18.79 -11.31
N LEU A 43 14.27 20.06 -11.59
CA LEU A 43 12.97 20.66 -11.27
C LEU A 43 11.84 20.11 -12.15
N GLN A 44 12.13 19.86 -13.43
CA GLN A 44 11.15 19.26 -14.34
C GLN A 44 10.75 17.87 -13.85
N VAL A 45 11.68 17.06 -13.36
CA VAL A 45 11.37 15.73 -12.81
C VAL A 45 10.52 15.82 -11.55
N CYS A 46 10.83 16.75 -10.64
CA CYS A 46 10.00 17.02 -9.48
C CYS A 46 8.58 17.41 -9.90
N LEU A 47 8.43 18.31 -10.88
CA LEU A 47 7.13 18.72 -11.40
C LEU A 47 6.36 17.56 -12.07
N GLN A 48 7.03 16.72 -12.84
CA GLN A 48 6.43 15.51 -13.44
C GLN A 48 5.94 14.55 -12.34
N TYR A 49 6.71 14.36 -11.27
CA TYR A 49 6.33 13.50 -10.15
C TYR A 49 5.11 14.05 -9.41
N GLU A 50 5.12 15.34 -9.04
CA GLU A 50 3.98 15.98 -8.39
C GLU A 50 2.72 15.95 -9.27
N ASN A 51 2.88 16.15 -10.58
CA ASN A 51 1.77 16.02 -11.52
C ASN A 51 1.23 14.57 -11.57
N PHE A 52 2.10 13.54 -11.55
CA PHE A 52 1.68 12.14 -11.39
C PHE A 52 0.84 11.95 -10.12
N ILE A 53 1.29 12.47 -8.97
CA ILE A 53 0.55 12.38 -7.70
C ILE A 53 -0.82 13.07 -7.79
N VAL A 54 -0.90 14.25 -8.44
CA VAL A 54 -2.20 14.90 -8.68
C VAL A 54 -3.14 13.98 -9.47
N HIS A 55 -2.64 13.30 -10.50
CA HIS A 55 -3.48 12.41 -11.30
C HIS A 55 -3.86 11.10 -10.60
N SER A 56 -3.03 10.58 -9.69
CA SER A 56 -3.46 9.47 -8.84
C SER A 56 -4.65 9.87 -7.95
N HIS A 57 -4.68 11.12 -7.48
CA HIS A 57 -5.76 11.68 -6.69
C HIS A 57 -7.01 12.16 -7.47
N VAL A 58 -6.90 12.42 -8.77
CA VAL A 58 -7.99 12.95 -9.60
C VAL A 58 -8.61 11.91 -10.52
N ASP A 59 -7.78 11.03 -11.11
CA ASP A 59 -8.25 9.99 -12.01
C ASP A 59 -8.31 8.62 -11.33
N GLY A 60 -7.63 8.46 -10.20
CA GLY A 60 -7.59 7.22 -9.41
C GLY A 60 -6.35 6.38 -9.71
N ASP A 61 -6.03 5.50 -8.77
CA ASP A 61 -4.78 4.72 -8.80
C ASP A 61 -4.78 3.64 -9.89
N HIS A 62 -5.97 3.17 -10.32
CA HIS A 62 -6.14 2.24 -11.45
C HIS A 62 -6.09 2.94 -12.82
N SER A 63 -6.10 4.28 -12.86
CA SER A 63 -6.15 5.02 -14.12
C SER A 63 -4.90 4.77 -14.97
N TYR A 64 -5.11 4.37 -16.22
CA TYR A 64 -4.03 4.28 -17.21
C TYR A 64 -3.29 5.62 -17.36
N TYR A 65 -4.00 6.75 -17.22
CA TYR A 65 -3.41 8.07 -17.37
C TYR A 65 -2.40 8.38 -16.26
N SER A 66 -2.76 8.08 -15.00
CA SER A 66 -1.86 8.18 -13.85
C SER A 66 -0.63 7.26 -14.02
N TRP A 67 -0.87 5.99 -14.39
CA TRP A 67 0.20 5.03 -14.63
C TRP A 67 1.15 5.42 -15.77
N ARG A 68 0.64 6.05 -16.83
CA ARG A 68 1.47 6.59 -17.92
C ARG A 68 2.38 7.71 -17.43
N LYS A 69 1.86 8.67 -16.66
CA LYS A 69 2.65 9.79 -16.11
C LYS A 69 3.80 9.31 -15.22
N LEU A 70 3.59 8.28 -14.40
CA LEU A 70 4.70 7.65 -13.66
C LEU A 70 5.78 7.10 -14.60
N GLY A 71 5.40 6.59 -15.77
CA GLY A 71 6.34 6.17 -16.82
C GLY A 71 7.17 7.31 -17.37
N ASP A 72 6.54 8.45 -17.65
CA ASP A 72 7.22 9.64 -18.11
C ASP A 72 8.25 10.14 -17.08
N VAL A 73 7.91 10.09 -15.78
CA VAL A 73 8.84 10.41 -14.68
C VAL A 73 10.04 9.45 -14.69
N ILE A 74 9.79 8.14 -14.80
CA ILE A 74 10.84 7.11 -14.84
C ILE A 74 11.78 7.33 -16.03
N SER A 75 11.23 7.63 -17.22
CA SER A 75 12.02 7.96 -18.41
C SER A 75 12.92 9.17 -18.18
N SER A 76 12.39 10.23 -17.55
CA SER A 76 13.19 11.41 -17.20
C SER A 76 14.31 11.12 -16.20
N ILE A 77 14.06 10.28 -15.18
CA ILE A 77 15.08 9.84 -14.22
C ILE A 77 16.22 9.10 -14.91
N TYR A 78 15.89 8.24 -15.87
CA TYR A 78 16.91 7.54 -16.67
C TYR A 78 17.69 8.50 -17.55
N ALA A 79 17.01 9.44 -18.23
CA ALA A 79 17.65 10.43 -19.08
C ALA A 79 18.59 11.37 -18.30
N LEU A 80 18.27 11.72 -17.04
CA LEU A 80 19.15 12.51 -16.15
C LEU A 80 20.28 11.68 -15.50
N GLY A 81 20.32 10.36 -15.71
CA GLY A 81 21.35 9.50 -15.14
C GLY A 81 21.23 9.33 -13.62
N TYR A 82 20.02 9.40 -13.04
CA TYR A 82 19.83 9.19 -11.58
C TYR A 82 19.95 7.72 -11.15
N HIS A 83 19.93 6.81 -12.12
CA HIS A 83 20.15 5.39 -11.95
C HIS A 83 21.64 5.01 -11.91
N GLU A 84 22.53 5.94 -12.27
CA GLU A 84 23.99 5.74 -12.19
C GLU A 84 24.50 6.03 -10.78
N ASN A 85 25.80 5.83 -10.54
CA ASN A 85 26.40 6.21 -9.26
C ASN A 85 26.46 7.74 -9.12
N LEU A 86 25.55 8.30 -8.32
CA LEU A 86 25.46 9.74 -8.08
C LEU A 86 26.62 10.31 -7.26
N ASP A 87 27.31 9.49 -6.47
CA ASP A 87 28.45 9.92 -5.63
C ASP A 87 29.74 10.08 -6.45
N GLU A 88 29.82 9.45 -7.63
CA GLU A 88 30.96 9.56 -8.54
C GLU A 88 30.91 10.78 -9.45
N LYS A 89 29.81 11.55 -9.44
CA LYS A 89 29.66 12.75 -10.30
C LYS A 89 30.48 13.90 -9.72
N PRO A 90 31.61 14.30 -10.35
CA PRO A 90 32.44 15.38 -9.83
C PRO A 90 31.64 16.70 -9.82
N ASP A 91 31.99 17.58 -8.89
CA ASP A 91 31.46 18.96 -8.80
C ASP A 91 29.96 19.11 -8.48
N THR A 92 29.24 18.03 -8.13
CA THR A 92 27.84 18.12 -7.69
C THR A 92 27.75 18.48 -6.20
N PRO A 93 27.07 19.56 -5.80
CA PRO A 93 26.87 19.88 -4.39
C PRO A 93 26.14 18.77 -3.64
N ARG A 94 26.54 18.50 -2.40
CA ARG A 94 25.99 17.40 -1.59
C ARG A 94 24.46 17.43 -1.47
N PHE A 95 23.86 18.60 -1.23
CA PHE A 95 22.40 18.73 -1.13
C PHE A 95 21.70 18.26 -2.42
N LEU A 96 22.31 18.50 -3.58
CA LEU A 96 21.75 18.12 -4.88
C LEU A 96 21.92 16.62 -5.11
N THR A 97 23.05 16.04 -4.72
CA THR A 97 23.24 14.57 -4.73
C THR A 97 22.18 13.88 -3.87
N GLU A 98 21.95 14.36 -2.64
CA GLU A 98 20.94 13.78 -1.74
C GLU A 98 19.51 13.98 -2.25
N LEU A 99 19.20 15.13 -2.85
CA LEU A 99 17.92 15.35 -3.55
C LEU A 99 17.72 14.34 -4.68
N ARG A 100 18.74 14.12 -5.53
CA ARG A 100 18.67 13.17 -6.65
C ARG A 100 18.47 11.74 -6.16
N LYS A 101 19.19 11.32 -5.11
CA LYS A 101 18.98 10.03 -4.43
C LYS A 101 17.56 9.90 -3.91
N ALA A 102 17.03 10.95 -3.28
CA ALA A 102 15.66 10.96 -2.77
C ALA A 102 14.63 10.82 -3.90
N VAL A 103 14.78 11.57 -4.99
CA VAL A 103 13.92 11.46 -6.17
C VAL A 103 13.96 10.04 -6.75
N PHE A 104 15.15 9.47 -6.94
CA PHE A 104 15.30 8.09 -7.40
C PHE A 104 14.59 7.10 -6.48
N ALA A 105 14.88 7.14 -5.18
CA ALA A 105 14.29 6.25 -4.17
C ALA A 105 12.75 6.37 -4.12
N ARG A 106 12.22 7.59 -4.21
CA ARG A 106 10.79 7.87 -4.18
C ARG A 106 10.07 7.29 -5.40
N VAL A 107 10.60 7.53 -6.60
CA VAL A 107 10.02 6.99 -7.83
C VAL A 107 10.21 5.49 -7.94
N TYR A 108 11.35 4.97 -7.48
CA TYR A 108 11.59 3.54 -7.36
C TYR A 108 10.55 2.89 -6.46
N SER A 109 10.22 3.48 -5.30
CA SER A 109 9.17 2.94 -4.43
C SER A 109 7.78 3.03 -5.06
N ALA A 110 7.44 4.16 -5.67
CA ALA A 110 6.18 4.35 -6.37
C ALA A 110 5.97 3.32 -7.48
N ASP A 111 6.99 3.07 -8.31
CA ASP A 111 6.97 2.07 -9.39
C ASP A 111 6.57 0.67 -8.88
N LYS A 112 7.16 0.21 -7.78
CA LYS A 112 6.89 -1.14 -7.23
C LYS A 112 5.51 -1.21 -6.60
N ASN A 113 5.15 -0.19 -5.83
CA ASN A 113 3.87 -0.17 -5.14
C ASN A 113 2.70 -0.05 -6.13
N VAL A 114 2.81 0.81 -7.14
CA VAL A 114 1.80 0.92 -8.20
C VAL A 114 1.75 -0.37 -9.02
N ALA A 115 2.90 -0.94 -9.40
CA ALA A 115 2.98 -2.22 -10.12
C ALA A 115 2.24 -3.35 -9.40
N ILE A 116 2.47 -3.51 -8.09
CA ILE A 116 1.76 -4.50 -7.25
C ILE A 116 0.27 -4.20 -7.21
N PHE A 117 -0.10 -2.94 -6.97
CA PHE A 117 -1.49 -2.55 -6.79
C PHE A 117 -2.35 -2.79 -8.03
N VAL A 118 -1.81 -2.53 -9.23
CA VAL A 118 -2.54 -2.67 -10.51
C VAL A 118 -2.20 -3.95 -11.30
N GLY A 119 -1.51 -4.90 -10.67
CA GLY A 119 -1.15 -6.18 -11.31
C GLY A 119 -0.24 -6.06 -12.54
N ARG A 120 0.61 -5.02 -12.64
CA ARG A 120 1.48 -4.77 -13.81
C ARG A 120 2.96 -4.96 -13.49
N PRO A 121 3.82 -5.28 -14.48
CA PRO A 121 5.26 -5.32 -14.25
C PRO A 121 5.83 -3.95 -13.84
N PRO A 122 6.74 -3.89 -12.85
CA PRO A 122 7.48 -2.67 -12.53
C PRO A 122 8.41 -2.30 -13.69
N ARG A 123 8.65 -1.00 -13.89
CA ARG A 123 9.46 -0.47 -15.00
C ARG A 123 10.90 -0.20 -14.60
N MET A 124 11.17 0.09 -13.33
CA MET A 124 12.54 0.32 -12.85
C MET A 124 13.13 -0.96 -12.28
N ASN A 125 14.00 -1.63 -13.03
CA ASN A 125 14.69 -2.82 -12.53
C ASN A 125 16.01 -2.43 -11.87
N ARG A 126 16.18 -2.83 -10.61
CA ARG A 126 17.38 -2.57 -9.79
C ARG A 126 18.66 -3.12 -10.40
N GLN A 127 18.61 -4.18 -11.22
CA GLN A 127 19.79 -4.74 -11.89
C GLN A 127 20.46 -3.74 -12.84
N PHE A 128 19.72 -2.76 -13.36
CA PHE A 128 20.25 -1.72 -14.26
C PHE A 128 20.47 -0.38 -13.54
N CYS A 129 20.41 -0.36 -12.20
CA CYS A 129 20.52 0.86 -11.40
C CYS A 129 21.51 0.67 -10.26
N HIS A 130 22.22 1.72 -9.89
CA HIS A 130 22.86 1.83 -8.59
C HIS A 130 21.78 2.16 -7.56
N PHE A 131 21.40 1.18 -6.74
CA PHE A 131 20.37 1.39 -5.72
C PHE A 131 20.91 2.28 -4.60
N GLN A 132 20.72 3.58 -4.77
CA GLN A 132 21.13 4.61 -3.84
C GLN A 132 19.91 5.20 -3.14
N ILE A 133 20.04 5.42 -1.84
CA ILE A 133 18.98 5.93 -0.98
C ILE A 133 19.52 7.19 -0.30
N PRO A 134 18.71 8.25 -0.12
CA PRO A 134 19.19 9.44 0.58
C PRO A 134 19.56 9.12 2.03
N SER A 135 20.56 9.83 2.50
CA SER A 135 20.90 9.95 3.91
C SER A 135 19.72 10.62 4.63
N SER A 136 19.52 10.28 5.90
CA SER A 136 18.53 10.94 6.76
C SER A 136 19.24 11.72 7.88
N PRO A 137 19.94 12.84 7.58
CA PRO A 137 20.71 13.56 8.58
C PRO A 137 19.80 14.28 9.59
N LEU A 138 20.29 14.41 10.83
CA LEU A 138 19.75 15.35 11.81
C LEU A 138 20.30 16.77 11.61
N PRO A 139 19.56 17.85 11.95
CA PRO A 139 18.11 17.97 12.21
C PRO A 139 17.37 18.71 11.06
N ASP A 140 17.92 18.69 9.86
CA ASP A 140 17.64 19.70 8.86
C ASP A 140 17.00 19.13 7.59
N ASP A 141 16.08 19.90 7.01
CA ASP A 141 15.67 19.73 5.62
C ASP A 141 16.91 19.56 4.72
N VAL A 142 16.78 18.81 3.62
CA VAL A 142 17.86 18.55 2.64
C VAL A 142 18.64 19.82 2.26
N TRP A 143 17.98 20.98 2.34
CA TRP A 143 18.51 22.32 2.09
C TRP A 143 19.61 22.78 3.06
N PHE A 144 19.66 22.28 4.30
CA PHE A 144 20.73 22.62 5.25
C PHE A 144 21.76 21.52 5.44
N ILE A 145 21.83 20.54 4.52
CA ILE A 145 22.97 19.64 4.43
C ILE A 145 24.21 20.46 4.05
N SER A 146 24.93 20.93 5.08
CA SER A 146 26.19 21.66 4.90
C SER A 146 27.23 20.80 4.18
N SER A 147 28.03 21.44 3.33
CA SER A 147 29.25 20.87 2.74
C SER A 147 30.30 20.47 3.77
N ASP A 148 30.21 21.01 4.99
CA ASP A 148 31.34 21.06 5.94
C ASP A 148 31.33 19.93 6.98
N LYS A 149 30.35 19.02 6.97
CA LYS A 149 30.44 17.82 7.81
C LYS A 149 31.43 16.85 7.15
N PRO A 150 32.64 16.64 7.71
CA PRO A 150 33.62 15.72 7.17
C PRO A 150 33.03 14.32 7.16
N ASP A 151 33.57 13.48 6.29
CA ASP A 151 33.27 12.06 6.11
C ASP A 151 33.20 11.31 7.44
N ALA A 152 32.07 11.37 8.12
CA ALA A 152 31.63 10.24 8.93
C ALA A 152 31.21 9.20 7.92
N GLU A 153 32.22 8.40 7.54
CA GLU A 153 32.19 7.05 6.98
C GLU A 153 30.87 6.67 6.32
N ILE A 154 30.92 6.49 4.98
CA ILE A 154 29.98 5.72 4.14
C ILE A 154 29.01 4.92 5.01
N ASP A 155 27.90 5.57 5.38
CA ASP A 155 26.93 4.96 6.27
C ASP A 155 26.20 3.95 5.39
N ASP A 156 26.46 2.67 5.65
CA ASP A 156 25.78 1.55 5.01
C ASP A 156 24.32 1.96 4.74
N PRO A 157 23.79 1.85 3.51
CA PRO A 157 22.39 2.18 3.22
C PRO A 157 21.39 1.46 4.15
N PHE A 158 21.82 0.41 4.85
CA PHE A 158 21.06 -0.32 5.86
C PHE A 158 21.28 0.15 7.32
N SER A 159 22.23 1.06 7.59
CA SER A 159 22.55 1.63 8.92
C SER A 159 21.74 2.89 9.23
N TRP A 160 21.07 2.92 10.38
CA TRP A 160 20.28 4.07 10.82
C TRP A 160 20.89 4.71 12.06
N ASP A 161 21.00 6.03 12.08
CA ASP A 161 21.31 6.78 13.30
C ASP A 161 20.12 6.63 14.28
N PRO A 162 20.33 6.13 15.52
CA PRO A 162 19.29 5.97 16.52
C PRO A 162 18.54 7.27 16.88
N SER A 163 19.13 8.43 16.61
CA SER A 163 18.52 9.73 16.86
C SER A 163 17.71 10.29 15.70
N THR A 164 17.69 9.61 14.55
CA THR A 164 16.93 10.00 13.35
C THR A 164 15.48 10.34 13.68
N LYS A 165 15.01 11.53 13.27
CA LYS A 165 13.62 11.96 13.46
C LYS A 165 12.74 11.59 12.27
N ALA A 166 11.44 11.43 12.51
CA ALA A 166 10.49 11.22 11.43
C ALA A 166 10.53 12.41 10.46
N SER A 167 10.71 12.13 9.18
CA SER A 167 10.78 13.13 8.11
C SER A 167 10.44 12.48 6.76
N TYR A 168 10.20 13.29 5.73
CA TYR A 168 10.03 12.77 4.37
C TYR A 168 11.28 12.06 3.83
N MET A 169 12.48 12.44 4.29
CA MET A 169 13.72 11.74 3.92
C MET A 169 13.81 10.37 4.58
N ALA A 170 13.50 10.28 5.88
CA ALA A 170 13.40 9.01 6.57
C ALA A 170 12.32 8.10 5.94
N GLU A 171 11.19 8.68 5.52
CA GLU A 171 10.13 7.92 4.87
C GLU A 171 10.56 7.43 3.49
N THR A 172 11.20 8.28 2.69
CA THR A 172 11.71 7.93 1.36
C THR A 172 12.74 6.81 1.48
N ARG A 173 13.62 6.90 2.48
CA ARG A 173 14.61 5.87 2.78
C ARG A 173 13.96 4.53 3.11
N TRP A 174 13.00 4.55 4.05
CA TRP A 174 12.30 3.35 4.48
C TRP A 174 11.51 2.70 3.33
N THR A 175 10.71 3.49 2.61
CA THR A 175 9.86 2.97 1.54
C THR A 175 10.64 2.46 0.33
N ALA A 176 11.84 2.98 0.07
CA ALA A 176 12.76 2.43 -0.93
C ALA A 176 13.32 1.07 -0.51
N LEU A 177 13.74 0.91 0.76
CA LEU A 177 14.18 -0.39 1.29
C LEU A 177 13.08 -1.44 1.21
N CYS A 178 11.84 -1.09 1.57
CA CYS A 178 10.69 -1.98 1.40
C CYS A 178 10.41 -2.29 -0.09
N ALA A 179 10.60 -1.33 -0.98
CA ALA A 179 10.44 -1.54 -2.41
C ALA A 179 11.49 -2.49 -2.99
N GLY A 180 12.72 -2.49 -2.47
CA GLY A 180 13.74 -3.48 -2.82
C GLY A 180 13.31 -4.90 -2.48
N VAL A 181 12.77 -5.10 -1.27
CA VAL A 181 12.20 -6.40 -0.86
C VAL A 181 11.02 -6.79 -1.76
N LYS A 182 10.12 -5.85 -2.06
CA LYS A 182 8.97 -6.07 -2.95
C LYS A 182 9.39 -6.45 -4.37
N GLU A 183 10.45 -5.85 -4.90
CA GLU A 183 11.02 -6.24 -6.20
C GLU A 183 11.55 -7.68 -6.17
N ASP A 184 12.23 -8.09 -5.11
CA ASP A 184 12.71 -9.47 -4.96
C ASP A 184 11.55 -10.47 -4.90
N ILE A 185 10.44 -10.12 -4.24
CA ILE A 185 9.19 -10.90 -4.22
C ILE A 185 8.61 -11.03 -5.64
N LEU A 186 8.47 -9.92 -6.37
CA LEU A 186 7.95 -9.92 -7.74
C LEU A 186 8.82 -10.75 -8.68
N ASN A 187 10.15 -10.62 -8.55
CA ASN A 187 11.10 -11.42 -9.32
C ASN A 187 10.94 -12.91 -9.01
N LEU A 188 10.81 -13.28 -7.74
CA LEU A 188 10.63 -14.67 -7.33
C LEU A 188 9.29 -15.24 -7.80
N GLN A 189 8.21 -14.45 -7.75
CA GLN A 189 6.90 -14.83 -8.28
C GLN A 189 6.99 -15.15 -9.78
N ARG A 190 7.65 -14.28 -10.55
CA ARG A 190 7.78 -14.44 -12.01
C ARG A 190 8.74 -15.55 -12.39
N SER A 191 9.81 -15.74 -11.63
CA SER A 191 10.85 -16.73 -11.87
C SER A 191 10.76 -17.93 -10.93
N ARG A 192 9.52 -18.36 -10.59
CA ARG A 192 9.27 -19.45 -9.65
C ARG A 192 10.10 -20.69 -10.02
N PRO A 193 11.11 -21.07 -9.21
CA PRO A 193 11.96 -22.21 -9.52
C PRO A 193 11.15 -23.51 -9.54
N SER A 194 11.48 -24.42 -10.44
CA SER A 194 10.92 -25.79 -10.42
C SER A 194 11.41 -26.58 -9.20
N ASP A 195 12.61 -26.24 -8.71
CA ASP A 195 13.14 -26.76 -7.46
C ASP A 195 12.48 -26.03 -6.27
N MET A 196 11.59 -26.74 -5.59
CA MET A 196 10.87 -26.21 -4.44
C MET A 196 11.79 -25.94 -3.25
N GLU A 197 12.89 -26.68 -3.09
CA GLU A 197 13.84 -26.41 -2.00
C GLU A 197 14.52 -25.05 -2.22
N LEU A 198 15.00 -24.80 -3.44
CA LEU A 198 15.56 -23.50 -3.83
C LEU A 198 14.52 -22.37 -3.69
N PHE A 199 13.25 -22.62 -4.04
CA PHE A 199 12.17 -21.65 -3.84
C PHE A 199 12.02 -21.27 -2.37
N TYR A 200 11.87 -22.25 -1.46
CA TYR A 200 11.72 -21.98 -0.03
C TYR A 200 12.97 -21.30 0.57
N GLN A 201 14.17 -21.67 0.11
CA GLN A 201 15.41 -20.99 0.51
C GLN A 201 15.41 -19.51 0.10
N ARG A 202 14.97 -19.18 -1.13
CA ARG A 202 14.85 -17.80 -1.60
C ARG A 202 13.78 -17.02 -0.82
N VAL A 203 12.62 -17.62 -0.56
CA VAL A 203 11.58 -16.99 0.29
C VAL A 203 12.15 -16.68 1.68
N ALA A 204 12.83 -17.63 2.31
CA ALA A 204 13.44 -17.43 3.63
C ALA A 204 14.51 -16.33 3.61
N ALA A 205 15.34 -16.25 2.57
CA ALA A 205 16.34 -15.19 2.41
C ALA A 205 15.70 -13.80 2.28
N ILE A 206 14.65 -13.65 1.47
CA ILE A 206 13.93 -12.38 1.30
C ILE A 206 13.24 -11.98 2.60
N LYS A 207 12.61 -12.94 3.30
CA LYS A 207 12.01 -12.71 4.63
C LYS A 207 13.04 -12.22 5.65
N ALA A 208 14.19 -12.90 5.74
CA ALA A 208 15.26 -12.50 6.64
C ALA A 208 15.78 -11.09 6.32
N GLN A 209 15.87 -10.72 5.04
CA GLN A 209 16.24 -9.35 4.65
C GLN A 209 15.17 -8.33 5.07
N ALA A 210 13.89 -8.64 4.91
CA ALA A 210 12.79 -7.76 5.33
C ALA A 210 12.79 -7.53 6.86
N GLU A 211 13.01 -8.59 7.63
CA GLU A 211 13.12 -8.53 9.09
C GLU A 211 14.38 -7.79 9.53
N LYS A 212 15.52 -8.02 8.87
CA LYS A 212 16.76 -7.29 9.10
C LYS A 212 16.55 -5.79 8.89
N ASN A 213 16.00 -5.39 7.75
CA ASN A 213 15.71 -3.98 7.43
C ASN A 213 14.86 -3.31 8.52
N TYR A 214 13.82 -4.00 9.00
CA TYR A 214 12.96 -3.49 10.07
C TYR A 214 13.69 -3.39 11.42
N SER A 215 14.46 -4.42 11.79
CA SER A 215 15.23 -4.45 13.04
C SER A 215 16.35 -3.41 13.10
N SER A 216 16.84 -2.95 11.95
CA SER A 216 17.84 -1.89 11.82
C SER A 216 17.27 -0.48 11.99
N LEU A 217 15.94 -0.30 11.96
CA LEU A 217 15.33 1.00 12.18
C LEU A 217 15.60 1.52 13.60
N PRO A 218 15.57 2.84 13.82
CA PRO A 218 15.58 3.39 15.17
C PRO A 218 14.44 2.80 16.04
N PRO A 219 14.65 2.52 17.35
CA PRO A 219 13.65 1.87 18.19
C PRO A 219 12.29 2.60 18.25
N HIS A 220 12.28 3.94 18.17
CA HIS A 220 11.06 4.74 18.15
C HIS A 220 10.31 4.68 16.81
N PHE A 221 10.92 4.20 15.72
CA PHE A 221 10.22 3.89 14.46
C PHE A 221 9.68 2.46 14.44
N GLN A 222 10.34 1.53 15.13
CA GLN A 222 9.87 0.14 15.28
C GLN A 222 8.65 0.01 16.19
N PHE A 223 8.18 1.12 16.75
CA PHE A 223 7.19 1.21 17.81
C PHE A 223 6.01 0.27 17.56
N ARG A 224 5.87 -0.77 18.39
CA ARG A 224 4.83 -1.82 18.26
C ARG A 224 3.56 -1.54 19.09
N ASN A 225 3.49 -0.39 19.75
CA ASN A 225 2.38 -0.03 20.63
C ASN A 225 1.37 0.89 19.94
N ASN A 226 0.28 1.14 20.65
CA ASN A 226 -0.92 1.83 20.21
C ASN A 226 -0.61 3.21 19.58
N LEU A 227 -0.96 3.40 18.29
CA LEU A 227 -0.85 4.69 17.59
C LEU A 227 -1.60 5.83 18.29
N ARG A 228 -2.53 5.51 19.19
CA ARG A 228 -3.33 6.45 19.99
C ARG A 228 -2.56 7.11 21.14
N GLU A 229 -1.25 6.88 21.28
CA GLU A 229 -0.46 7.58 22.28
C GLU A 229 -0.42 9.10 22.02
N ASN A 230 -0.61 9.89 23.09
CA ASN A 230 -0.73 11.35 23.02
C ASN A 230 0.61 12.08 22.87
N THR A 231 1.74 11.37 22.94
CA THR A 231 3.09 11.94 22.85
C THR A 231 3.58 12.14 21.41
N LEU A 232 2.95 11.47 20.45
CA LEU A 232 3.33 11.54 19.03
C LEU A 232 2.73 12.78 18.36
N SER A 233 3.52 13.48 17.56
CA SER A 233 2.98 14.48 16.63
C SER A 233 2.10 13.84 15.55
N THR A 234 1.26 14.63 14.89
CA THR A 234 0.36 14.14 13.82
C THR A 234 1.14 13.56 12.64
N PHE A 235 2.32 14.08 12.33
CA PHE A 235 3.23 13.54 11.31
C PHE A 235 3.91 12.26 11.77
N GLU A 236 4.48 12.23 12.98
CA GLU A 236 5.15 11.03 13.51
C GLU A 236 4.18 9.85 13.64
N ARG A 237 2.94 10.10 14.02
CA ARG A 237 1.91 9.08 14.10
C ARG A 237 1.60 8.45 12.74
N ASP A 238 1.41 9.28 11.70
CA ASP A 238 1.19 8.79 10.34
C ASP A 238 2.42 8.06 9.79
N PHE A 239 3.61 8.56 10.11
CA PHE A 239 4.90 7.96 9.76
C PHE A 239 5.06 6.57 10.37
N ILE A 240 4.87 6.41 11.68
CA ILE A 240 4.99 5.10 12.36
C ILE A 240 3.97 4.10 11.81
N GLY A 241 2.72 4.53 11.59
CA GLY A 241 1.72 3.70 10.93
C GLY A 241 2.17 3.26 9.53
N SER A 242 2.71 4.18 8.73
CA SER A 242 3.27 3.88 7.40
C SER A 242 4.45 2.92 7.45
N VAL A 243 5.31 3.04 8.48
CA VAL A 243 6.46 2.14 8.69
C VAL A 243 5.99 0.71 8.91
N GLN A 244 5.06 0.53 9.85
CA GLN A 244 4.48 -0.78 10.15
C GLN A 244 3.76 -1.39 8.95
N LEU A 245 2.90 -0.61 8.27
CA LEU A 245 2.15 -1.10 7.11
C LEU A 245 3.08 -1.58 5.99
N ASN A 246 4.16 -0.85 5.69
CA ASN A 246 5.10 -1.28 4.65
C ASN A 246 5.88 -2.54 5.03
N HIS A 247 6.27 -2.71 6.29
CA HIS A 247 6.90 -3.94 6.78
C HIS A 247 5.95 -5.13 6.67
N LEU A 248 4.76 -4.99 7.27
CA LEU A 248 3.74 -6.04 7.29
C LEU A 248 3.31 -6.41 5.87
N HIS A 249 3.20 -5.44 4.96
CA HIS A 249 2.83 -5.71 3.57
C HIS A 249 3.90 -6.54 2.84
N ALA A 250 5.19 -6.30 3.08
CA ALA A 250 6.24 -7.16 2.50
C ALA A 250 6.13 -8.61 3.00
N LEU A 251 5.86 -8.80 4.30
CA LEU A 251 5.63 -10.12 4.88
C LEU A 251 4.34 -10.75 4.35
N PHE A 252 3.28 -9.97 4.18
CA PHE A 252 2.00 -10.40 3.62
C PHE A 252 2.20 -10.95 2.20
N LEU A 253 2.86 -10.19 1.31
CA LEU A 253 3.15 -10.64 -0.06
C LEU A 253 4.03 -11.90 -0.08
N LEU A 254 5.01 -12.03 0.81
CA LEU A 254 5.82 -13.26 0.93
C LEU A 254 4.97 -14.47 1.30
N ASN A 255 4.04 -14.35 2.23
CA ASN A 255 3.17 -15.45 2.62
C ASN A 255 2.13 -15.76 1.53
N LEU A 256 1.67 -14.76 0.76
CA LEU A 256 0.87 -15.02 -0.44
C LEU A 256 1.60 -15.91 -1.46
N LEU A 257 2.92 -15.72 -1.65
CA LEU A 257 3.70 -16.61 -2.54
C LEU A 257 3.76 -18.06 -2.05
N LEU A 258 3.62 -18.29 -0.74
CA LEU A 258 3.66 -19.61 -0.12
C LEU A 258 2.31 -20.33 -0.18
N LEU A 259 1.22 -19.62 -0.46
CA LEU A 259 -0.10 -20.22 -0.55
C LEU A 259 -0.16 -21.24 -1.68
N SER A 260 -0.71 -22.40 -1.37
CA SER A 260 -1.02 -23.43 -2.38
C SER A 260 -2.32 -23.08 -3.10
N THR A 261 -3.31 -22.58 -2.35
CA THR A 261 -4.60 -22.08 -2.86
C THR A 261 -5.00 -20.81 -2.11
N PRO A 262 -5.61 -19.82 -2.79
CA PRO A 262 -6.05 -18.58 -2.14
C PRO A 262 -7.23 -18.80 -1.17
N THR A 263 -7.97 -19.89 -1.31
CA THR A 263 -9.15 -20.22 -0.48
C THR A 263 -8.79 -20.77 0.89
N GLU A 264 -7.54 -21.16 1.12
CA GLU A 264 -7.07 -21.75 2.37
C GLU A 264 -5.86 -20.97 2.89
N PRO A 265 -6.06 -19.73 3.40
CA PRO A 265 -4.98 -18.93 3.94
C PRO A 265 -4.38 -19.60 5.18
N ASP A 266 -3.05 -19.64 5.24
CA ASP A 266 -2.35 -20.20 6.40
C ASP A 266 -2.48 -19.31 7.65
N PRO A 267 -2.30 -19.85 8.87
CA PRO A 267 -2.43 -19.07 10.11
C PRO A 267 -1.48 -17.87 10.21
N THR A 268 -0.27 -17.96 9.64
CA THR A 268 0.71 -16.87 9.69
C THR A 268 0.27 -15.70 8.84
N LEU A 269 -0.27 -15.97 7.64
CA LEU A 269 -0.84 -14.96 6.77
C LEU A 269 -2.06 -14.29 7.43
N VAL A 270 -2.93 -15.07 8.08
CA VAL A 270 -4.09 -14.55 8.82
C VAL A 270 -3.64 -13.59 9.94
N ASP A 271 -2.61 -13.96 10.71
CA ASP A 271 -2.07 -13.12 11.79
C ASP A 271 -1.46 -11.81 11.25
N ILE A 272 -0.79 -11.85 10.09
CA ILE A 272 -0.26 -10.66 9.44
C ILE A 272 -1.40 -9.77 8.93
N ALA A 273 -2.42 -10.37 8.31
CA ALA A 273 -3.58 -9.65 7.81
C ALA A 273 -4.35 -8.96 8.96
N GLU A 274 -4.50 -9.63 10.12
CA GLU A 274 -5.12 -9.03 11.30
C GLU A 274 -4.32 -7.82 11.82
N GLN A 275 -2.98 -7.91 11.82
CA GLN A 275 -2.12 -6.79 12.20
C GLN A 275 -2.27 -5.60 11.24
N ILE A 276 -2.26 -5.84 9.91
CA ILE A 276 -2.48 -4.79 8.90
C ILE A 276 -3.84 -4.11 9.11
N LEU A 277 -4.90 -4.91 9.33
CA LEU A 277 -6.24 -4.41 9.59
C LEU A 277 -6.28 -3.57 10.87
N SER A 278 -5.65 -4.04 11.96
CA SER A 278 -5.60 -3.31 13.24
C SER A 278 -4.93 -1.95 13.10
N VAL A 279 -3.74 -1.91 12.47
CA VAL A 279 -2.99 -0.66 12.27
C VAL A 279 -3.80 0.31 11.41
N THR A 280 -4.40 -0.18 10.32
CA THR A 280 -5.17 0.69 9.42
C THR A 280 -6.45 1.22 10.09
N VAL A 281 -7.16 0.40 10.87
CA VAL A 281 -8.33 0.85 11.63
C VAL A 281 -7.95 1.92 12.65
N ASP A 282 -6.83 1.78 13.34
CA ASP A 282 -6.33 2.83 14.23
C ASP A 282 -6.04 4.14 13.48
N MET A 283 -5.42 4.06 12.30
CA MET A 283 -5.19 5.24 11.44
C MET A 283 -6.50 5.89 10.96
N VAL A 284 -7.50 5.09 10.59
CA VAL A 284 -8.83 5.58 10.19
C VAL A 284 -9.54 6.30 11.33
N LEU A 285 -9.51 5.73 12.53
CA LEU A 285 -10.12 6.33 13.73
C LEU A 285 -9.39 7.60 14.18
N LEU A 286 -8.09 7.69 13.89
CA LEU A 286 -7.24 8.84 14.20
C LEU A 286 -7.10 9.83 13.03
N ARG A 287 -7.87 9.70 11.95
CA ARG A 287 -7.69 10.48 10.69
C ARG A 287 -7.53 11.99 10.87
N ASP A 288 -8.26 12.58 11.83
CA ASP A 288 -8.24 14.03 12.10
C ASP A 288 -6.98 14.47 12.87
N GLN A 289 -6.14 13.50 13.26
CA GLN A 289 -4.89 13.67 13.97
C GLN A 289 -3.70 13.07 13.20
N LEU A 290 -3.83 12.92 11.88
CA LEU A 290 -2.76 12.46 10.98
C LEU A 290 -2.38 13.59 10.02
N THR A 291 -1.07 13.76 9.83
CA THR A 291 -0.52 14.58 8.74
C THR A 291 0.21 13.63 7.79
N ASN A 292 -0.07 13.75 6.48
CA ASN A 292 0.52 12.88 5.47
C ASN A 292 2.06 12.85 5.59
N SER A 293 2.62 11.68 5.86
CA SER A 293 4.06 11.45 5.99
C SER A 293 4.71 10.86 4.73
N GLY A 294 4.01 10.89 3.59
CA GLY A 294 4.48 10.40 2.29
C GLY A 294 3.36 9.83 1.43
N THR A 295 2.41 9.09 1.99
CA THR A 295 1.21 8.63 1.27
C THR A 295 -0.06 8.97 2.03
N CYS A 296 -1.15 9.24 1.30
CA CYS A 296 -2.42 9.58 1.93
C CYS A 296 -3.06 8.38 2.64
N LEU A 297 -3.98 8.66 3.56
CA LEU A 297 -4.74 7.62 4.29
C LEU A 297 -5.53 6.70 3.34
N LEU A 298 -6.14 7.27 2.29
CA LEU A 298 -6.89 6.50 1.30
C LEU A 298 -6.01 5.45 0.61
N TRP A 299 -4.80 5.83 0.21
CA TRP A 299 -3.82 4.90 -0.37
C TRP A 299 -3.49 3.77 0.61
N LYS A 300 -3.26 4.08 1.89
CA LYS A 300 -2.96 3.07 2.92
C LYS A 300 -4.10 2.07 3.10
N VAL A 301 -5.34 2.56 3.11
CA VAL A 301 -6.55 1.70 3.17
C VAL A 301 -6.64 0.83 1.92
N ALA A 302 -6.54 1.42 0.74
CA ALA A 302 -6.70 0.70 -0.53
C ALA A 302 -5.60 -0.34 -0.75
N TYR A 303 -4.34 0.04 -0.53
CA TYR A 303 -3.18 -0.78 -0.85
C TYR A 303 -2.87 -1.83 0.21
N HIS A 304 -3.11 -1.55 1.49
CA HIS A 304 -2.76 -2.49 2.57
C HIS A 304 -3.99 -3.16 3.18
N CYS A 305 -5.00 -2.39 3.55
CA CYS A 305 -6.13 -2.88 4.34
C CYS A 305 -7.08 -3.75 3.52
N LEU A 306 -7.40 -3.36 2.28
CA LEU A 306 -8.30 -4.16 1.44
C LEU A 306 -7.75 -5.58 1.18
N PRO A 307 -6.51 -5.78 0.71
CA PRO A 307 -5.93 -7.12 0.59
C PRO A 307 -6.03 -7.95 1.88
N ALA A 308 -5.66 -7.35 3.01
CA ALA A 308 -5.73 -8.00 4.32
C ALA A 308 -7.17 -8.38 4.70
N ALA A 309 -8.14 -7.49 4.51
CA ALA A 309 -9.55 -7.76 4.75
C ALA A 309 -10.08 -8.89 3.85
N GLY A 310 -9.67 -8.93 2.58
CA GLY A 310 -10.01 -10.01 1.66
C GLY A 310 -9.53 -11.38 2.14
N ILE A 311 -8.27 -11.48 2.58
CA ILE A 311 -7.72 -12.72 3.15
C ILE A 311 -8.43 -13.13 4.45
N LEU A 312 -8.73 -12.17 5.33
CA LEU A 312 -9.46 -12.44 6.57
C LEU A 312 -10.88 -12.94 6.30
N LEU A 313 -11.57 -12.36 5.30
CA LEU A 313 -12.88 -12.85 4.86
C LEU A 313 -12.79 -14.28 4.32
N LEU A 314 -11.81 -14.58 3.47
CA LEU A 314 -11.60 -15.94 2.95
C LEU A 314 -11.33 -16.95 4.07
N ALA A 315 -10.48 -16.60 5.05
CA ALA A 315 -10.21 -17.43 6.22
C ALA A 315 -11.49 -17.73 7.02
N LEU A 316 -12.29 -16.69 7.30
CA LEU A 316 -13.53 -16.81 8.06
C LEU A 316 -14.62 -17.57 7.29
N LEU A 317 -14.68 -17.44 5.96
CA LEU A 317 -15.59 -18.20 5.10
C LEU A 317 -15.20 -19.68 5.06
N ASN A 318 -13.91 -19.98 4.97
CA ASN A 318 -13.42 -21.36 4.97
C ASN A 318 -13.73 -22.06 6.31
N GLU A 319 -13.51 -21.39 7.44
CA GLU A 319 -13.88 -21.90 8.77
C GLU A 319 -15.37 -22.22 8.91
N ARG A 320 -16.24 -21.50 8.19
CA ARG A 320 -17.69 -21.79 8.14
C ARG A 320 -18.02 -23.00 7.27
N ALA A 321 -17.32 -23.14 6.15
CA ALA A 321 -17.51 -24.25 5.22
C ALA A 321 -17.03 -25.59 5.80
N THR A 322 -16.05 -25.59 6.71
CA THR A 322 -15.47 -26.80 7.32
C THR A 322 -15.96 -27.04 8.76
N PRO A 323 -17.03 -27.82 8.99
CA PRO A 323 -17.61 -28.04 10.33
C PRO A 323 -16.75 -28.87 11.30
N SER A 324 -15.64 -29.48 10.84
CA SER A 324 -14.74 -30.28 11.66
C SER A 324 -13.66 -29.48 12.40
N MET A 325 -13.49 -28.20 12.08
CA MET A 325 -12.53 -27.31 12.75
C MET A 325 -13.22 -26.54 13.88
N PRO A 326 -12.59 -26.38 15.05
CA PRO A 326 -13.13 -25.51 16.10
C PRO A 326 -13.26 -24.10 15.53
N ARG A 327 -14.49 -23.55 15.52
CA ARG A 327 -14.75 -22.16 15.14
C ARG A 327 -13.96 -21.25 16.08
N ILE A 328 -12.83 -20.73 15.63
CA ILE A 328 -12.13 -19.67 16.36
C ILE A 328 -12.93 -18.41 16.09
N THR A 329 -13.78 -18.03 17.02
CA THR A 329 -14.38 -16.70 16.98
C THR A 329 -13.25 -15.68 17.01
N ARG A 330 -13.10 -14.90 15.93
CA ARG A 330 -12.20 -13.74 15.86
C ARG A 330 -13.00 -12.46 16.09
N PRO A 331 -13.48 -12.18 17.33
CA PRO A 331 -14.35 -11.04 17.60
C PRO A 331 -13.67 -9.71 17.27
N ARG A 332 -12.35 -9.62 17.47
CA ARG A 332 -11.57 -8.42 17.14
C ARG A 332 -11.53 -8.16 15.64
N THR A 333 -11.30 -9.20 14.84
CA THR A 333 -11.37 -9.10 13.37
C THR A 333 -12.75 -8.63 12.92
N LEU A 334 -13.81 -9.25 13.42
CA LEU A 334 -15.19 -8.85 13.10
C LEU A 334 -15.44 -7.39 13.50
N GLN A 335 -15.01 -6.97 14.70
CA GLN A 335 -15.14 -5.58 15.15
C GLN A 335 -14.40 -4.61 14.22
N HIS A 336 -13.15 -4.92 13.85
CA HIS A 336 -12.37 -4.07 12.96
C HIS A 336 -12.98 -4.00 11.55
N LEU A 337 -13.48 -5.11 11.01
CA LEU A 337 -14.20 -5.14 9.74
C LEU A 337 -15.48 -4.29 9.81
N THR A 338 -16.25 -4.38 10.90
CA THR A 338 -17.43 -3.53 11.13
C THR A 338 -17.08 -2.05 11.22
N ILE A 339 -15.99 -1.69 11.90
CA ILE A 339 -15.53 -0.29 11.98
C ILE A 339 -15.13 0.21 10.60
N LEU A 340 -14.31 -0.54 9.88
CA LEU A 340 -13.90 -0.19 8.52
C LEU A 340 -15.12 0.00 7.62
N ALA A 341 -16.08 -0.92 7.72
CA ALA A 341 -17.32 -0.87 7.00
C ALA A 341 -18.10 0.42 7.26
N ALA A 342 -18.33 0.72 8.54
CA ALA A 342 -19.06 1.91 8.96
C ALA A 342 -18.37 3.22 8.50
N GLU A 343 -17.04 3.30 8.57
CA GLU A 343 -16.29 4.51 8.19
C GLU A 343 -16.27 4.76 6.67
N ILE A 344 -16.22 3.70 5.85
CA ILE A 344 -16.37 3.82 4.39
C ILE A 344 -17.80 4.23 4.04
N GLN A 345 -18.80 3.57 4.63
CA GLN A 345 -20.22 3.85 4.37
C GLN A 345 -20.63 5.27 4.81
N ALA A 346 -20.07 5.76 5.92
CA ALA A 346 -20.30 7.12 6.40
C ALA A 346 -19.71 8.21 5.48
N GLY A 347 -18.85 7.84 4.52
CA GLY A 347 -18.15 8.78 3.65
C GLY A 347 -17.02 9.54 4.37
N SER A 348 -16.53 9.02 5.50
CA SER A 348 -15.42 9.59 6.27
C SER A 348 -14.08 9.43 5.55
N ILE A 349 -13.90 8.32 4.83
CA ILE A 349 -12.66 7.97 4.12
C ILE A 349 -12.73 8.38 2.64
N ILE A 350 -13.85 8.09 1.99
CA ILE A 350 -14.05 8.33 0.56
C ILE A 350 -15.53 8.59 0.26
N ARG A 351 -15.80 9.51 -0.67
CA ARG A 351 -17.18 9.89 -1.04
C ARG A 351 -17.57 9.39 -2.43
N PRO A 352 -18.88 9.24 -2.73
CA PRO A 352 -19.33 8.96 -4.07
C PRO A 352 -18.75 9.96 -5.08
N GLN A 353 -18.38 9.47 -6.27
CA GLN A 353 -17.74 10.23 -7.36
C GLN A 353 -16.28 10.63 -7.12
N GLU A 354 -15.69 10.25 -5.97
CA GLU A 354 -14.25 10.40 -5.78
C GLU A 354 -13.48 9.26 -6.46
N PRO A 355 -12.22 9.51 -6.85
CA PRO A 355 -11.38 8.47 -7.44
C PRO A 355 -11.14 7.33 -6.46
N ASN A 356 -11.09 6.09 -6.98
CA ASN A 356 -11.06 4.84 -6.20
C ASN A 356 -12.36 4.50 -5.43
N TYR A 357 -13.45 5.28 -5.54
CA TYR A 357 -14.70 5.00 -4.83
C TYR A 357 -15.30 3.65 -5.22
N GLU A 358 -15.23 3.29 -6.49
CA GLU A 358 -15.78 2.03 -7.00
C GLU A 358 -15.15 0.81 -6.30
N LEU A 359 -13.82 0.74 -6.25
CA LEU A 359 -13.10 -0.32 -5.54
C LEU A 359 -13.46 -0.35 -4.05
N MET A 360 -13.39 0.81 -3.37
CA MET A 360 -13.70 0.88 -1.93
C MET A 360 -15.13 0.46 -1.64
N SER A 361 -16.09 0.94 -2.45
CA SER A 361 -17.51 0.64 -2.29
C SER A 361 -17.81 -0.83 -2.56
N LYS A 362 -17.15 -1.45 -3.55
CA LYS A 362 -17.34 -2.87 -3.84
C LYS A 362 -16.77 -3.74 -2.71
N ALA A 363 -15.55 -3.46 -2.27
CA ALA A 363 -14.93 -4.17 -1.15
C ALA A 363 -15.77 -4.06 0.13
N MET A 364 -16.25 -2.84 0.40
CA MET A 364 -17.21 -2.55 1.46
C MET A 364 -18.45 -3.43 1.32
N GLN A 365 -19.20 -3.37 0.22
CA GLN A 365 -20.43 -4.17 0.05
C GLN A 365 -20.21 -5.65 0.38
N THR A 366 -19.11 -6.23 -0.09
CA THR A 366 -18.73 -7.62 0.21
C THR A 366 -18.48 -7.86 1.70
N ILE A 367 -17.73 -6.97 2.37
CA ILE A 367 -17.52 -7.02 3.83
C ILE A 367 -18.86 -6.93 4.58
N GLN A 368 -19.75 -6.02 4.20
CA GLN A 368 -21.06 -5.87 4.85
C GLN A 368 -21.93 -7.12 4.67
N SER A 369 -22.02 -7.66 3.45
CA SER A 369 -22.77 -8.89 3.19
C SER A 369 -22.26 -10.06 4.03
N PHE A 370 -20.94 -10.16 4.22
CA PHE A 370 -20.37 -11.12 5.15
C PHE A 370 -20.81 -10.87 6.59
N LEU A 371 -20.69 -9.64 7.10
CA LEU A 371 -21.09 -9.27 8.48
C LEU A 371 -22.58 -9.53 8.75
N ASP A 372 -23.44 -9.23 7.78
CA ASP A 372 -24.88 -9.49 7.85
C ASP A 372 -25.17 -10.99 7.89
N SER A 373 -24.44 -11.80 7.10
CA SER A 373 -24.55 -13.27 7.14
C SER A 373 -24.14 -13.83 8.51
N VAL A 374 -23.10 -13.27 9.15
CA VAL A 374 -22.66 -13.66 10.50
C VAL A 374 -23.74 -13.39 11.53
N THR A 375 -24.38 -12.22 11.44
CA THR A 375 -25.36 -11.76 12.42
C THR A 375 -26.70 -12.47 12.25
N SER A 376 -27.00 -12.93 11.03
CA SER A 376 -28.24 -13.62 10.68
C SER A 376 -28.22 -15.13 10.92
N GLU A 377 -27.08 -15.76 11.26
CA GLU A 377 -27.04 -17.18 11.67
C GLU A 377 -27.89 -17.39 12.93
N PRO A 378 -29.05 -18.08 12.87
CA PRO A 378 -29.87 -18.29 14.04
C PRO A 378 -29.20 -19.29 14.99
N MET A 379 -29.39 -19.08 16.31
CA MET A 379 -29.21 -20.12 17.34
C MET A 379 -30.25 -21.24 17.13
N HIS A 380 -30.15 -22.01 16.06
CA HIS A 380 -30.91 -23.25 15.90
C HIS A 380 -30.01 -24.45 16.22
N PRO A 381 -30.43 -25.35 17.14
CA PRO A 381 -29.73 -26.60 17.35
C PRO A 381 -29.70 -27.36 16.03
N VAL A 382 -28.51 -27.75 15.62
CA VAL A 382 -28.21 -28.48 14.39
C VAL A 382 -29.11 -29.71 14.30
N SER A 383 -30.13 -29.65 13.45
CA SER A 383 -30.85 -30.83 12.99
C SER A 383 -30.67 -30.89 11.48
N ASP A 384 -29.88 -31.87 11.05
CA ASP A 384 -29.77 -32.43 9.70
C ASP A 384 -29.91 -31.43 8.54
N MET A 385 -28.96 -30.50 8.45
CA MET A 385 -28.59 -29.96 7.15
C MET A 385 -27.64 -30.96 6.49
N THR A 386 -28.14 -31.70 5.50
CA THR A 386 -27.31 -32.41 4.53
C THR A 386 -26.16 -31.52 4.07
N PRO A 387 -24.92 -32.03 3.98
CA PRO A 387 -23.80 -31.20 3.55
C PRO A 387 -24.09 -30.71 2.13
N ARG A 388 -24.47 -29.44 2.00
CA ARG A 388 -24.25 -28.73 0.74
C ARG A 388 -22.75 -28.78 0.57
N SER A 389 -22.27 -29.59 -0.37
CA SER A 389 -20.96 -29.42 -0.96
C SER A 389 -21.11 -28.30 -1.99
N PRO A 390 -20.86 -27.03 -1.67
CA PRO A 390 -20.61 -26.07 -2.73
C PRO A 390 -19.41 -26.61 -3.52
N ASN A 391 -19.48 -26.54 -4.85
CA ASN A 391 -18.36 -26.86 -5.74
C ASN A 391 -17.20 -25.89 -5.47
N LEU A 392 -16.47 -26.05 -4.35
CA LEU A 392 -15.23 -25.31 -4.06
C LEU A 392 -14.18 -25.52 -5.18
N ILE A 393 -14.33 -26.61 -5.94
CA ILE A 393 -13.48 -26.99 -7.07
C ILE A 393 -13.57 -26.01 -8.24
N GLU A 394 -14.72 -25.36 -8.46
CA GLU A 394 -14.84 -24.30 -9.50
C GLU A 394 -14.16 -23.00 -9.07
N TRP A 395 -14.11 -22.73 -7.76
CA TRP A 395 -13.46 -21.53 -7.20
C TRP A 395 -11.94 -21.65 -7.08
N SER A 396 -11.42 -22.85 -6.83
CA SER A 396 -9.97 -23.12 -6.82
C SER A 396 -9.32 -22.98 -8.21
N SER A 397 -10.12 -22.84 -9.27
CA SER A 397 -9.69 -22.73 -10.67
C SER A 397 -9.56 -21.27 -11.16
N PHE A 398 -9.82 -20.26 -10.31
CA PHE A 398 -9.67 -18.85 -10.70
C PHE A 398 -8.20 -18.40 -10.70
N PRO A 399 -7.79 -17.51 -11.63
CA PRO A 399 -6.39 -17.22 -11.96
C PRO A 399 -5.61 -16.39 -10.92
N TYR A 400 -6.06 -16.33 -9.66
CA TYR A 400 -5.35 -15.62 -8.58
C TYR A 400 -3.99 -16.23 -8.23
N GLN A 401 -3.67 -17.41 -8.77
CA GLN A 401 -2.36 -18.03 -8.57
C GLN A 401 -1.24 -17.27 -9.29
N GLU A 402 -1.56 -16.40 -10.26
CA GLU A 402 -0.56 -15.61 -11.00
C GLU A 402 -0.46 -14.14 -10.58
N SER A 403 -1.48 -13.57 -9.91
CA SER A 403 -1.48 -12.14 -9.55
C SER A 403 -1.55 -11.92 -8.04
N LEU A 404 -0.72 -10.99 -7.54
CA LEU A 404 -0.74 -10.49 -6.15
C LEU A 404 -1.75 -9.34 -5.98
N ASP A 405 -2.59 -9.09 -6.99
CA ASP A 405 -3.52 -7.97 -7.00
C ASP A 405 -4.86 -8.31 -6.32
N PHE A 406 -5.44 -7.29 -5.69
CA PHE A 406 -6.75 -7.36 -5.03
C PHE A 406 -7.65 -6.30 -5.64
N GLU A 407 -7.70 -6.29 -6.98
CA GLU A 407 -8.47 -5.33 -7.78
C GLU A 407 -9.99 -5.56 -7.65
N ILE A 408 -10.78 -4.79 -8.39
CA ILE A 408 -12.24 -4.88 -8.44
C ILE A 408 -12.70 -6.32 -8.74
N GLY A 409 -12.04 -7.02 -9.68
CA GLY A 409 -12.38 -8.39 -10.04
C GLY A 409 -12.27 -9.38 -8.88
N PHE A 410 -11.30 -9.20 -7.97
CA PHE A 410 -11.21 -9.99 -6.74
C PHE A 410 -12.47 -9.83 -5.88
N TRP A 411 -12.91 -8.59 -5.67
CA TRP A 411 -14.08 -8.29 -4.84
C TRP A 411 -15.41 -8.66 -5.48
N GLU A 412 -15.50 -8.60 -6.81
CA GLU A 412 -16.61 -9.16 -7.59
C GLU A 412 -16.71 -10.66 -7.40
N SER A 413 -15.61 -11.37 -7.60
CA SER A 413 -15.55 -12.81 -7.33
C SER A 413 -15.92 -13.08 -5.87
N LEU A 414 -15.34 -12.37 -4.90
CA LEU A 414 -15.64 -12.57 -3.48
C LEU A 414 -17.14 -12.39 -3.16
N ALA A 415 -17.78 -11.39 -3.75
CA ALA A 415 -19.22 -11.14 -3.57
C ALA A 415 -20.10 -12.29 -4.07
N ASP A 416 -19.69 -12.98 -5.14
CA ASP A 416 -20.44 -14.09 -5.73
C ASP A 416 -20.30 -15.40 -4.95
N HIS A 417 -19.47 -15.43 -3.89
CA HIS A 417 -19.24 -16.64 -3.09
C HIS A 417 -20.56 -17.24 -2.56
N PRO A 418 -20.80 -18.57 -2.65
CA PRO A 418 -22.09 -19.19 -2.29
C PRO A 418 -22.57 -18.95 -0.85
N LEU A 419 -21.64 -18.69 0.08
CA LEU A 419 -21.96 -18.35 1.48
C LEU A 419 -22.27 -16.86 1.70
N LEU A 420 -22.04 -16.01 0.69
CA LEU A 420 -22.31 -14.57 0.68
C LEU A 420 -23.49 -14.21 -0.22
N SER A 421 -23.66 -14.94 -1.33
CA SER A 421 -24.82 -14.81 -2.21
C SER A 421 -26.07 -15.38 -1.53
N PHE A 422 -26.78 -14.51 -0.81
CA PHE A 422 -28.18 -14.77 -0.50
C PHE A 422 -28.94 -14.82 -1.83
N GLN A 423 -29.12 -16.02 -2.40
CA GLN A 423 -30.23 -16.23 -3.33
C GLN A 423 -31.50 -15.93 -2.54
N SER A 424 -32.07 -14.75 -2.80
CA SER A 424 -33.45 -14.46 -2.50
C SER A 424 -34.28 -15.51 -3.23
N GLY A 425 -34.69 -16.55 -2.49
CA GLY A 425 -35.64 -17.53 -2.96
C GLY A 425 -36.97 -16.84 -3.19
N LEU A 426 -37.13 -16.24 -4.38
CA LEU A 426 -38.43 -15.97 -4.97
C LEU A 426 -39.04 -17.35 -5.26
N MET A 427 -39.80 -17.86 -4.30
CA MET A 427 -40.81 -18.88 -4.56
C MET A 427 -41.70 -18.35 -5.69
N ALA A 428 -41.62 -18.99 -6.86
CA ALA A 428 -42.65 -18.84 -7.87
C ALA A 428 -43.97 -19.37 -7.27
N PRO A 429 -45.08 -18.61 -7.34
CA PRO A 429 -46.36 -19.15 -6.95
C PRO A 429 -46.81 -20.18 -8.01
N GLU A 430 -47.30 -21.33 -7.52
CA GLU A 430 -47.95 -22.37 -8.32
C GLU A 430 -49.20 -21.86 -9.05
#